data_AF-A0A9P0JIR4-F1
#
_entry.id   AF-A0A9P0JIR4-F1
#
_cell.length_a   1.000
_cell.length_b   1.000
_cell.length_c   1.000
_cell.angle_alpha   90.00
_cell.angle_beta   90.00
_cell.angle_gamma   90.00
#
_symmetry.space_group_name_H-M   'P 1'
#
loop_
_entity.id
_entity.type
_entity.pdbx_description
1 polymer ?
#
loop_
_entity_poly.entity_id
_entity_poly.type
_entity_poly.pdbx_seq_one_letter_code
_entity_poly.pdbx_strand_id
1 'polypeptide(L)'
;MAGNEADEASKHLKSNIMKCSQLFGLKMANKWQKVGQSRNRLLQNQVYWLDKIIYRINNDSEENTSSDEEKEPPCRSVGRPRVPFEEASKKTKRRRVAELTTDRLQMNFNLLPIKFLFKKENADLVRNTEKEIITKIENLIPIEIKTKEEHSYIIEVDMMLTMLDGSVGNVLSETNSTMKCIICGATPKDMNTLAGINRPPNVRGPENKAIVEANKKRIQAEFRAKLSLIVDKPKSGYGSSNDGNTARIFFHNPQKSSDITGVDRELIEKFAIILGVLASGCAIDMEKFASLLEEARNLYIHLYKWYNMPNTVHKVLVYGCEIIDAFYLPIGELSEDALEARHKEITWLWNN
;
A
#
# COMPACT_ATOMS: atom_id res chain seq x y z
N MET A 1 -36.16 15.16 -13.37
CA MET A 1 -35.06 16.15 -13.40
C MET A 1 -34.51 16.44 -11.99
N ALA A 2 -35.33 16.56 -10.94
CA ALA A 2 -34.86 16.77 -9.56
C ALA A 2 -34.03 15.63 -8.92
N GLY A 3 -34.05 14.41 -9.47
CA GLY A 3 -33.31 13.27 -8.92
C GLY A 3 -31.82 13.23 -9.27
N ASN A 4 -31.39 13.85 -10.38
CA ASN A 4 -29.99 13.86 -10.79
C ASN A 4 -29.17 14.95 -10.09
N GLU A 5 -29.76 16.12 -9.83
CA GLU A 5 -29.06 17.25 -9.20
C GLU A 5 -28.72 16.99 -7.72
N ALA A 6 -29.60 16.28 -7.00
CA ALA A 6 -29.34 15.88 -5.62
C ALA A 6 -28.20 14.84 -5.51
N ASP A 7 -28.08 13.96 -6.50
CA ASP A 7 -27.03 12.93 -6.56
C ASP A 7 -25.68 13.51 -6.99
N GLU A 8 -25.67 14.49 -7.90
CA GLU A 8 -24.47 15.24 -8.32
C GLU A 8 -23.93 16.11 -7.16
N ALA A 9 -24.81 16.81 -6.45
CA ALA A 9 -24.45 17.62 -5.28
C ALA A 9 -23.93 16.74 -4.12
N SER A 10 -24.52 15.57 -3.90
CA SER A 10 -24.08 14.58 -2.91
C SER A 10 -22.70 14.01 -3.24
N LYS A 11 -22.42 13.71 -4.52
CA LYS A 11 -21.09 13.27 -4.98
C LYS A 11 -20.04 14.37 -4.86
N HIS A 12 -20.38 15.61 -5.21
CA HIS A 12 -19.47 16.74 -5.09
C HIS A 12 -19.13 17.04 -3.62
N LEU A 13 -20.12 17.00 -2.74
CA LEU A 13 -19.96 17.17 -1.30
C LEU A 13 -19.07 16.07 -0.70
N LYS A 14 -19.30 14.80 -1.07
CA LYS A 14 -18.44 13.68 -0.65
C LYS A 14 -16.99 13.84 -1.12
N SER A 15 -16.78 14.26 -2.37
CA SER A 15 -15.43 14.51 -2.91
C SER A 15 -14.71 15.64 -2.18
N ASN A 16 -15.42 16.71 -1.85
CA ASN A 16 -14.87 17.86 -1.12
C ASN A 16 -14.55 17.49 0.34
N ILE A 17 -15.45 16.76 1.02
CA ILE A 17 -15.21 16.24 2.37
C ILE A 17 -13.97 15.34 2.39
N MET A 18 -13.82 14.46 1.40
CA MET A 18 -12.68 13.53 1.33
C MET A 18 -11.35 14.27 1.11
N LYS A 19 -11.30 15.27 0.22
CA LYS A 19 -10.12 16.13 0.02
C LYS A 19 -9.80 16.96 1.27
N CYS A 20 -10.81 17.52 1.92
CA CYS A 20 -10.66 18.28 3.16
C CYS A 20 -10.15 17.41 4.30
N SER A 21 -10.64 16.17 4.44
CA SER A 21 -10.20 15.20 5.45
C SER A 21 -8.75 14.75 5.22
N GLN A 22 -8.34 14.52 3.97
CA GLN A 22 -6.96 14.19 3.64
C GLN A 22 -6.00 15.36 3.95
N LEU A 23 -6.36 16.59 3.55
CA LEU A 23 -5.59 17.79 3.86
C LEU A 23 -5.57 18.11 5.37
N PHE A 24 -6.65 17.80 6.08
CA PHE A 24 -6.72 17.91 7.54
C PHE A 24 -5.77 16.92 8.20
N GLY A 25 -5.84 15.64 7.86
CA GLY A 25 -4.96 14.59 8.39
C GLY A 25 -3.48 14.92 8.19
N LEU A 26 -3.11 15.38 6.99
CA LEU A 26 -1.77 15.82 6.62
C LEU A 26 -1.24 16.99 7.48
N LYS A 27 -2.06 18.03 7.66
CA LYS A 27 -1.65 19.22 8.41
C LYS A 27 -1.73 18.97 9.92
N MET A 28 -2.66 18.14 10.37
CA MET A 28 -2.81 17.70 11.76
C MET A 28 -1.61 16.88 12.19
N ALA A 29 -1.17 15.89 11.40
CA ALA A 29 0.02 15.10 11.67
C ALA A 29 1.28 15.97 11.81
N ASN A 30 1.48 16.92 10.89
CA ASN A 30 2.59 17.88 10.95
C ASN A 30 2.55 18.77 12.20
N LYS A 31 1.38 19.23 12.62
CA LYS A 31 1.22 20.08 13.80
C LYS A 31 1.31 19.29 15.10
N TRP A 32 0.81 18.06 15.12
CA TRP A 32 0.98 17.10 16.21
C TRP A 32 2.45 16.83 16.51
N GLN A 33 3.25 16.66 15.47
CA GLN A 33 4.69 16.46 15.60
C GLN A 33 5.40 17.70 16.17
N LYS A 34 5.04 18.90 15.73
CA LYS A 34 5.61 20.18 16.21
C LYS A 34 5.34 20.47 17.69
N VAL A 35 4.27 19.93 18.25
CA VAL A 35 3.95 20.09 19.68
C VAL A 35 4.44 18.92 20.53
N GLY A 36 5.28 18.05 19.97
CA GLY A 36 5.83 16.89 20.66
C GLY A 36 4.77 15.87 21.02
N GLN A 37 3.74 15.72 20.19
CA GLN A 37 2.67 14.72 20.35
C GLN A 37 1.90 14.85 21.67
N SER A 38 1.85 16.06 22.23
CA SER A 38 1.11 16.36 23.45
C SER A 38 -0.24 16.99 23.11
N ARG A 39 -1.32 16.30 23.51
CA ARG A 39 -2.71 16.76 23.34
C ARG A 39 -2.93 18.17 23.87
N ASN A 40 -2.51 18.41 25.10
CA ASN A 40 -2.71 19.70 25.75
C ASN A 40 -1.94 20.82 25.03
N ARG A 41 -0.73 20.55 24.52
CA ARG A 41 0.04 21.55 23.76
C ARG A 41 -0.51 21.79 22.37
N LEU A 42 -1.08 20.78 21.71
CA LEU A 42 -1.77 20.96 20.43
C LEU A 42 -2.96 21.92 20.61
N LEU A 43 -3.81 21.61 21.59
CA LEU A 43 -5.01 22.38 21.90
C LEU A 43 -4.72 23.77 22.46
N GLN A 44 -3.51 24.05 22.94
CA GLN A 44 -3.11 25.40 23.36
C GLN A 44 -2.46 26.18 22.22
N ASN A 45 -1.59 25.54 21.43
CA ASN A 45 -0.75 26.25 20.47
C ASN A 45 -1.34 26.35 19.06
N GLN A 46 -2.34 25.54 18.72
CA GLN A 46 -2.87 25.45 17.35
C GLN A 46 -4.39 25.70 17.26
N VAL A 47 -5.00 26.27 18.30
CA VAL A 47 -6.44 26.63 18.34
C VAL A 47 -6.86 27.40 17.10
N TYR A 48 -6.18 28.50 16.80
CA TYR A 48 -6.53 29.37 15.67
C TYR A 48 -6.48 28.63 14.32
N TRP A 49 -5.60 27.64 14.18
CA TRP A 49 -5.53 26.83 12.97
C TRP A 49 -6.67 25.82 12.88
N LEU A 50 -7.11 25.25 14.01
CA LEU A 50 -8.29 24.39 14.07
C LEU A 50 -9.56 25.20 13.75
N ASP A 51 -9.69 26.42 14.30
CA ASP A 51 -10.81 27.33 14.03
C ASP A 51 -10.86 27.76 12.55
N LYS A 52 -9.71 28.02 11.91
CA LYS A 52 -9.65 28.42 10.49
C LYS A 52 -10.05 27.31 9.51
N ILE A 53 -9.99 26.03 9.91
CA ILE A 53 -10.42 24.89 9.08
C ILE A 53 -11.94 24.76 9.09
N ILE A 54 -12.56 25.02 10.23
CA ILE A 54 -14.02 25.03 10.39
C ILE A 54 -14.64 26.15 9.53
N TYR A 55 -14.01 27.33 9.50
CA TYR A 55 -14.49 28.48 8.71
C TYR A 55 -14.51 28.21 7.19
N ARG A 56 -13.60 27.40 6.64
CA ARG A 56 -13.58 27.07 5.21
C ARG A 56 -14.65 26.05 4.78
N ILE A 57 -15.19 25.27 5.72
CA ILE A 57 -16.24 24.29 5.43
C ILE A 57 -17.61 24.97 5.28
N ASN A 58 -17.80 26.14 5.90
CA ASN A 58 -19.09 26.82 6.00
C ASN A 58 -19.41 27.82 4.87
N ASN A 59 -18.45 28.21 4.02
CA ASN A 59 -18.64 29.31 3.06
C ASN A 59 -18.53 28.93 1.57
N ASP A 60 -18.39 27.65 1.21
CA ASP A 60 -18.35 27.23 -0.20
C ASP A 60 -19.75 26.99 -0.82
N SER A 61 -20.82 27.52 -0.21
CA SER A 61 -22.19 27.47 -0.75
C SER A 61 -22.67 28.76 -1.45
N GLU A 62 -21.84 29.80 -1.59
CA GLU A 62 -22.18 31.00 -2.37
C GLU A 62 -21.00 31.45 -3.24
N GLU A 63 -21.16 31.38 -4.57
CA GLU A 63 -20.22 31.99 -5.52
C GLU A 63 -20.30 33.52 -5.46
N ASN A 64 -19.16 34.21 -5.31
CA ASN A 64 -18.63 35.14 -6.33
C ASN A 64 -17.38 35.93 -5.89
N THR A 65 -16.44 36.02 -6.84
CA THR A 65 -15.44 37.09 -7.09
C THR A 65 -15.08 38.08 -5.96
N SER A 66 -13.86 37.93 -5.42
CA SER A 66 -12.99 39.08 -5.15
C SER A 66 -11.52 38.66 -5.26
N SER A 67 -10.80 39.36 -6.12
CA SER A 67 -9.36 39.24 -6.32
C SER A 67 -8.65 40.09 -5.27
N ASP A 68 -8.31 39.48 -4.14
CA ASP A 68 -7.36 40.07 -3.20
C ASP A 68 -6.02 39.33 -3.34
N GLU A 69 -5.10 39.97 -4.06
CA GLU A 69 -3.68 39.65 -4.07
C GLU A 69 -3.13 39.82 -2.64
N GLU A 70 -3.02 38.71 -1.89
CA GLU A 70 -2.13 38.65 -0.73
C GLU A 70 -0.68 38.76 -1.23
N LYS A 71 -0.15 39.99 -1.26
CA LYS A 71 1.28 40.22 -1.41
C LYS A 71 2.00 39.65 -0.18
N GLU A 72 2.75 38.57 -0.39
CA GLU A 72 3.68 38.06 0.62
C GLU A 72 4.61 39.19 1.09
N PRO A 73 4.87 39.31 2.41
CA PRO A 73 5.84 40.27 2.92
C PRO A 73 7.23 39.89 2.41
N PRO A 74 8.11 40.86 2.08
CA PRO A 74 9.42 40.55 1.53
C PRO A 74 10.26 39.82 2.57
N CYS A 75 10.46 38.52 2.35
CA CYS A 75 11.35 37.70 3.16
C CYS A 75 12.80 38.13 2.90
N ARG A 76 13.34 38.97 3.77
CA ARG A 76 14.77 39.30 3.83
C ARG A 76 15.55 38.05 4.23
N SER A 77 15.96 37.24 3.26
CA SER A 77 16.93 36.16 3.51
C SER A 77 18.34 36.73 3.54
N VAL A 78 18.83 37.00 4.75
CA VAL A 78 20.26 37.17 5.01
C VAL A 78 20.90 35.79 4.86
N GLY A 79 21.56 35.54 3.73
CA GLY A 79 22.27 34.28 3.49
C GLY A 79 22.91 34.21 2.11
N ARG A 80 24.03 33.49 2.02
CA ARG A 80 24.78 33.27 0.77
C ARG A 80 23.82 32.72 -0.31
N PRO A 81 23.85 33.26 -1.55
CA PRO A 81 23.02 32.78 -2.64
C PRO A 81 23.14 31.26 -2.81
N ARG A 82 22.00 30.59 -3.02
CA ARG A 82 22.01 29.14 -3.27
C ARG A 82 22.72 28.89 -4.60
N VAL A 83 23.77 28.09 -4.55
CA VAL A 83 24.46 27.57 -5.75
C VAL A 83 23.46 26.75 -6.59
N PRO A 84 23.48 26.85 -7.94
CA PRO A 84 22.66 26.02 -8.84
C PRO A 84 22.72 24.53 -8.52
N PHE A 85 21.67 23.78 -8.85
CA PHE A 85 21.57 22.36 -8.46
C PHE A 85 22.71 21.53 -9.08
N GLU A 86 23.07 21.83 -10.33
CA GLU A 86 24.07 21.17 -11.15
C GLU A 86 25.46 21.26 -10.52
N GLU A 87 25.76 22.41 -9.93
CA GLU A 87 27.03 22.75 -9.27
C GLU A 87 27.07 22.36 -7.78
N ALA A 88 25.95 21.91 -7.22
CA ALA A 88 25.88 21.54 -5.82
C ALA A 88 26.59 20.19 -5.53
N SER A 89 27.18 20.07 -4.34
CA SER A 89 27.80 18.82 -3.88
C SER A 89 26.79 17.66 -3.86
N LYS A 90 27.25 16.41 -3.99
CA LYS A 90 26.38 15.21 -3.88
C LYS A 90 25.55 15.20 -2.59
N LYS A 91 26.13 15.65 -1.46
CA LYS A 91 25.42 15.76 -0.17
C LYS A 91 24.30 16.80 -0.23
N THR A 92 24.57 17.96 -0.83
CA THR A 92 23.58 19.04 -1.02
C THR A 92 22.48 18.63 -2.01
N LYS A 93 22.82 17.95 -3.11
CA LYS A 93 21.84 17.39 -4.05
C LYS A 93 20.91 16.41 -3.36
N ARG A 94 21.44 15.45 -2.60
CA ARG A 94 20.65 14.51 -1.80
C ARG A 94 19.74 15.23 -0.79
N ARG A 95 20.24 16.25 -0.10
CA ARG A 95 19.43 17.05 0.83
C ARG A 95 18.33 17.83 0.12
N ARG A 96 18.60 18.45 -1.03
CA ARG A 96 17.62 19.17 -1.83
C ARG A 96 16.55 18.23 -2.41
N VAL A 97 16.95 17.06 -2.88
CA VAL A 97 15.99 16.01 -3.28
C VAL A 97 15.17 15.55 -2.08
N ALA A 98 15.78 15.39 -0.90
CA ALA A 98 15.07 15.06 0.34
C ALA A 98 14.05 16.15 0.73
N GLU A 99 14.43 17.43 0.62
CA GLU A 99 13.57 18.61 0.83
C GLU A 99 12.37 18.59 -0.15
N LEU A 100 12.57 18.19 -1.41
CA LEU A 100 11.48 18.03 -2.40
C LEU A 100 10.60 16.80 -2.14
N THR A 101 11.15 15.74 -1.54
CA THR A 101 10.39 14.55 -1.15
C THR A 101 9.74 14.68 0.23
N THR A 102 9.91 15.81 0.94
CA THR A 102 9.31 16.00 2.26
C THR A 102 7.78 16.11 2.17
N ASP A 103 7.25 16.53 1.01
CA ASP A 103 5.81 16.51 0.69
C ASP A 103 5.30 15.12 0.29
N ARG A 104 6.18 14.17 -0.02
CA ARG A 104 5.79 12.76 -0.09
C ARG A 104 5.59 12.33 1.35
N LEU A 105 4.35 12.47 1.83
CA LEU A 105 3.76 11.79 2.98
C LEU A 105 4.74 10.77 3.54
N GLN A 106 5.45 11.13 4.59
CA GLN A 106 6.27 10.16 5.27
C GLN A 106 5.30 9.18 5.94
N MET A 107 4.81 8.19 5.19
CA MET A 107 3.85 7.17 5.66
C MET A 107 4.38 6.46 6.91
N ASN A 108 5.70 6.48 7.11
CA ASN A 108 6.34 5.93 8.28
C ASN A 108 5.91 6.69 9.57
N PHE A 109 5.77 8.02 9.59
CA PHE A 109 5.53 8.77 10.85
C PHE A 109 4.07 8.73 11.36
N ASN A 110 3.15 8.12 10.62
CA ASN A 110 1.73 8.07 11.00
C ASN A 110 1.31 6.75 11.66
N LEU A 111 2.23 5.80 11.81
CA LEU A 111 1.97 4.53 12.50
C LEU A 111 2.18 4.68 14.01
N LEU A 112 1.09 4.56 14.76
CA LEU A 112 1.08 4.62 16.22
C LEU A 112 1.13 3.21 16.81
N PRO A 113 2.13 2.88 17.64
CA PRO A 113 2.19 1.56 18.25
C PRO A 113 1.13 1.42 19.34
N ILE A 114 0.35 0.33 19.27
CA ILE A 114 -0.64 -0.02 20.29
C ILE A 114 -0.01 -0.91 21.37
N LYS A 115 0.77 -1.92 20.97
CA LYS A 115 1.34 -2.94 21.86
C LYS A 115 2.61 -3.52 21.25
N PHE A 116 3.64 -3.72 22.09
CA PHE A 116 4.83 -4.49 21.74
C PHE A 116 5.01 -5.66 22.71
N LEU A 117 5.36 -6.82 22.17
CA LEU A 117 5.63 -8.03 22.95
C LEU A 117 6.92 -8.68 22.46
N PHE A 118 7.83 -8.99 23.38
CA PHE A 118 9.03 -9.78 23.09
C PHE A 118 8.71 -11.27 23.18
N LYS A 119 7.91 -11.76 22.23
CA LYS A 119 7.53 -13.17 22.11
C LYS A 119 7.65 -13.60 20.66
N LYS A 120 8.01 -14.87 20.44
CA LYS A 120 7.96 -15.44 19.10
C LYS A 120 6.50 -15.55 18.66
N GLU A 121 6.24 -15.13 17.43
CA GLU A 121 4.93 -15.27 16.80
C GLU A 121 4.47 -16.73 16.80
N ASN A 122 3.21 -16.95 17.18
CA ASN A 122 2.55 -18.25 17.16
C ASN A 122 1.04 -18.08 16.98
N ALA A 123 0.37 -19.15 16.57
CA ALA A 123 -1.05 -19.09 16.20
C ALA A 123 -1.96 -18.64 17.34
N ASP A 124 -1.73 -19.12 18.57
CA ASP A 124 -2.54 -18.76 19.74
C ASP A 124 -2.35 -17.28 20.10
N LEU A 125 -1.13 -16.77 20.01
CA LEU A 125 -0.83 -15.36 20.27
C LEU A 125 -1.52 -14.46 19.25
N VAL A 126 -1.51 -14.85 17.97
CA VAL A 126 -2.17 -14.12 16.89
C VAL A 126 -3.68 -14.04 17.15
N ARG A 127 -4.34 -15.18 17.37
CA ARG A 127 -5.79 -15.25 17.63
C ARG A 127 -6.21 -14.52 18.90
N ASN A 128 -5.46 -14.70 19.98
CA ASN A 128 -5.76 -14.02 21.24
C ASN A 128 -5.58 -12.49 21.12
N THR A 129 -4.57 -12.04 20.38
CA THR A 129 -4.33 -10.61 20.17
C THR A 129 -5.40 -10.00 19.27
N GLU A 130 -5.76 -10.67 18.18
CA GLU A 130 -6.86 -10.24 17.31
C GLU A 130 -8.16 -10.10 18.11
N LYS A 131 -8.54 -11.13 18.88
CA LYS A 131 -9.72 -11.09 19.75
C LYS A 131 -9.67 -9.94 20.76
N GLU A 132 -8.53 -9.75 21.43
CA GLU A 132 -8.35 -8.64 22.38
C GLU A 132 -8.56 -7.27 21.72
N ILE A 133 -8.03 -7.08 20.50
CA ILE A 133 -8.13 -5.80 19.78
C ILE A 133 -9.53 -5.59 19.21
N ILE A 134 -10.15 -6.60 18.62
CA ILE A 134 -11.55 -6.53 18.13
C ILE A 134 -12.48 -6.16 19.28
N THR A 135 -12.38 -6.82 20.43
CA THR A 135 -13.19 -6.47 21.60
C THR A 135 -12.95 -5.02 22.04
N LYS A 136 -11.74 -4.48 21.92
CA LYS A 136 -11.48 -3.05 22.21
C LYS A 136 -12.13 -2.12 21.19
N ILE A 137 -12.10 -2.48 19.90
CA ILE A 137 -12.72 -1.73 18.81
C ILE A 137 -14.24 -1.68 18.97
N GLU A 138 -14.87 -2.82 19.25
CA GLU A 138 -16.32 -2.94 19.49
C GLU A 138 -16.81 -2.09 20.67
N ASN A 139 -15.94 -1.82 21.64
CA ASN A 139 -16.23 -0.99 22.82
C ASN A 139 -15.77 0.47 22.67
N LEU A 140 -15.37 0.92 21.47
CA LEU A 140 -15.00 2.32 21.25
C LEU A 140 -16.21 3.24 21.38
N ILE A 141 -16.03 4.30 22.16
CA ILE A 141 -17.04 5.37 22.31
C ILE A 141 -16.66 6.50 21.36
N PRO A 142 -17.63 7.13 20.67
CA PRO A 142 -17.37 8.28 19.82
C PRO A 142 -16.65 9.41 20.56
N ILE A 143 -15.76 10.11 19.86
CA ILE A 143 -15.01 11.22 20.44
C ILE A 143 -15.80 12.50 20.26
N GLU A 144 -16.25 13.09 21.37
CA GLU A 144 -16.88 14.41 21.37
C GLU A 144 -15.83 15.54 21.42
N ILE A 145 -15.89 16.44 20.46
CA ILE A 145 -15.05 17.64 20.40
C ILE A 145 -15.94 18.87 20.43
N LYS A 146 -15.78 19.70 21.46
CA LYS A 146 -16.42 21.02 21.56
C LYS A 146 -15.42 22.10 21.14
N THR A 147 -15.83 22.96 20.24
CA THR A 147 -15.04 24.11 19.79
C THR A 147 -15.28 25.32 20.69
N LYS A 148 -14.43 26.34 20.57
CA LYS A 148 -14.60 27.60 21.31
C LYS A 148 -15.84 28.38 20.90
N GLU A 149 -16.39 28.09 19.72
CA GLU A 149 -17.56 28.73 19.13
C GLU A 149 -18.84 27.89 19.33
N GLU A 150 -18.94 27.10 20.41
CA GLU A 150 -20.08 26.24 20.78
C GLU A 150 -20.49 25.11 19.81
N HIS A 151 -19.79 24.92 18.68
CA HIS A 151 -20.04 23.75 17.83
C HIS A 151 -19.52 22.47 18.48
N SER A 152 -20.33 21.41 18.46
CA SER A 152 -19.98 20.06 18.91
C SER A 152 -19.86 19.10 17.72
N TYR A 153 -18.74 18.40 17.64
CA TYR A 153 -18.49 17.34 16.67
C TYR A 153 -18.47 16.00 17.39
N ILE A 154 -19.09 15.00 16.79
CA ILE A 154 -19.01 13.60 17.21
C ILE A 154 -18.19 12.87 16.15
N ILE A 155 -17.07 12.28 16.56
CA ILE A 155 -16.18 11.53 15.68
C ILE A 155 -16.34 10.05 15.98
N GLU A 156 -16.85 9.31 15.01
CA GLU A 156 -16.88 7.86 15.01
C GLU A 156 -15.64 7.33 14.29
N VAL A 157 -15.07 6.24 14.79
CA VAL A 157 -13.84 5.65 14.27
C VAL A 157 -14.14 4.23 13.83
N ASP A 158 -13.99 3.97 12.53
CA ASP A 158 -14.00 2.63 11.95
C ASP A 158 -12.56 2.15 11.73
N MET A 159 -12.26 0.93 12.14
CA MET A 159 -10.90 0.36 12.12
C MET A 159 -10.88 -0.93 11.31
N MET A 160 -10.01 -0.98 10.30
CA MET A 160 -9.87 -2.13 9.39
C MET A 160 -8.52 -2.83 9.59
N LEU A 161 -8.55 -4.15 9.75
CA LEU A 161 -7.35 -4.99 9.90
C LEU A 161 -6.83 -5.43 8.52
N THR A 162 -6.14 -4.53 7.81
CA THR A 162 -5.67 -4.74 6.43
C THR A 162 -4.17 -5.04 6.33
N MET A 163 -3.38 -4.53 7.26
CA MET A 163 -1.92 -4.67 7.28
C MET A 163 -1.51 -6.02 7.92
N LEU A 164 -1.91 -7.12 7.27
CA LEU A 164 -1.63 -8.48 7.68
C LEU A 164 -0.81 -9.21 6.61
N ASP A 165 0.18 -9.98 7.07
CA ASP A 165 0.91 -10.88 6.19
C ASP A 165 0.06 -12.12 5.82
N GLY A 166 0.52 -12.88 4.83
CA GLY A 166 -0.16 -14.11 4.42
C GLY A 166 -0.19 -15.19 5.53
N SER A 167 0.81 -15.22 6.41
CA SER A 167 0.92 -16.22 7.50
C SER A 167 -0.16 -16.01 8.55
N VAL A 168 -0.29 -14.78 9.03
CA VAL A 168 -1.29 -14.33 9.99
C VAL A 168 -2.68 -14.47 9.37
N GLY A 169 -2.84 -14.07 8.10
CA GLY A 169 -4.08 -14.29 7.36
C GLY A 169 -4.55 -15.75 7.39
N ASN A 170 -3.64 -16.71 7.17
CA ASN A 170 -3.95 -18.14 7.25
C ASN A 170 -4.37 -18.60 8.65
N VAL A 171 -3.73 -18.07 9.70
CA VAL A 171 -4.06 -18.41 11.09
C VAL A 171 -5.46 -17.93 11.46
N LEU A 172 -5.82 -16.71 11.03
CA LEU A 172 -7.11 -16.07 11.28
C LEU A 172 -8.24 -16.70 10.46
N SER A 173 -7.96 -17.11 9.21
CA SER A 173 -8.92 -17.79 8.34
C SER A 173 -9.00 -19.31 8.54
N GLU A 174 -8.35 -19.84 9.60
CA GLU A 174 -8.24 -21.28 9.89
C GLU A 174 -7.75 -22.13 8.70
N THR A 175 -6.98 -21.51 7.81
CA THR A 175 -6.48 -22.12 6.58
C THR A 175 -5.11 -22.73 6.85
N ASN A 176 -5.08 -24.04 7.08
CA ASN A 176 -3.86 -24.77 7.48
C ASN A 176 -2.72 -24.81 6.43
N SER A 177 -2.90 -24.25 5.23
CA SER A 177 -1.90 -24.30 4.17
C SER A 177 -1.77 -22.97 3.45
N THR A 178 -0.55 -22.46 3.34
CA THR A 178 -0.20 -21.26 2.58
C THR A 178 -0.50 -21.38 1.08
N MET A 179 -0.73 -22.60 0.58
CA MET A 179 -1.07 -22.86 -0.81
C MET A 179 -2.57 -22.85 -1.09
N LYS A 180 -3.43 -22.84 -0.06
CA LYS A 180 -4.89 -22.73 -0.23
C LYS A 180 -5.33 -21.28 -0.21
N CYS A 181 -6.33 -20.95 -1.02
CA CYS A 181 -6.91 -19.61 -0.98
C CYS A 181 -7.71 -19.41 0.30
N ILE A 182 -7.42 -18.34 1.03
CA ILE A 182 -8.12 -17.97 2.27
C ILE A 182 -9.54 -17.45 2.03
N ILE A 183 -9.87 -17.05 0.80
CA ILE A 183 -11.18 -16.47 0.44
C ILE A 183 -12.17 -17.57 0.07
N CYS A 184 -11.75 -18.52 -0.79
CA CYS A 184 -12.65 -19.54 -1.33
C CYS A 184 -12.28 -20.98 -0.99
N GLY A 185 -11.17 -21.20 -0.30
CA GLY A 185 -10.70 -22.54 0.06
C GLY A 185 -10.11 -23.36 -1.09
N ALA A 186 -10.05 -22.81 -2.31
CA ALA A 186 -9.48 -23.48 -3.47
C ALA A 186 -8.06 -23.97 -3.19
N THR A 187 -7.77 -25.22 -3.56
CA THR A 187 -6.41 -25.78 -3.50
C THR A 187 -5.67 -25.48 -4.81
N PRO A 188 -4.34 -25.66 -4.88
CA PRO A 188 -3.60 -25.50 -6.14
C PRO A 188 -4.15 -26.36 -7.29
N LYS A 189 -4.84 -27.46 -6.96
CA LYS A 189 -5.51 -28.28 -7.97
C LYS A 189 -6.72 -27.59 -8.55
N ASP A 190 -7.39 -26.73 -7.79
CA ASP A 190 -8.65 -26.11 -8.19
C ASP A 190 -8.41 -24.77 -8.92
N MET A 191 -7.32 -24.06 -8.60
CA MET A 191 -7.01 -22.68 -9.06
C MET A 191 -6.77 -22.48 -10.57
N ASN A 192 -6.76 -23.56 -11.37
CA ASN A 192 -6.60 -23.53 -12.84
C ASN A 192 -7.76 -24.20 -13.60
N THR A 193 -8.81 -24.63 -12.90
CA THR A 193 -9.71 -25.66 -13.46
C THR A 193 -10.73 -25.04 -14.41
N LEU A 194 -10.37 -24.98 -15.68
CA LEU A 194 -11.28 -25.31 -16.77
C LEU A 194 -11.31 -26.85 -16.85
N ALA A 195 -12.47 -27.48 -16.89
CA ALA A 195 -12.59 -28.94 -16.82
C ALA A 195 -11.72 -29.67 -17.87
N GLY A 196 -11.08 -30.80 -17.49
CA GLY A 196 -10.44 -31.73 -18.44
C GLY A 196 -8.94 -31.58 -18.71
N ILE A 197 -8.17 -30.89 -17.86
CA ILE A 197 -6.73 -30.68 -18.10
C ILE A 197 -5.89 -31.84 -17.56
N ASN A 198 -5.20 -32.56 -18.46
CA ASN A 198 -4.15 -33.51 -18.10
C ASN A 198 -2.89 -32.74 -17.68
N ARG A 199 -2.50 -32.82 -16.41
CA ARG A 199 -1.35 -32.09 -15.87
C ARG A 199 -0.11 -32.97 -15.96
N PRO A 200 1.04 -32.43 -16.41
CA PRO A 200 2.28 -33.17 -16.31
C PRO A 200 2.53 -33.50 -14.82
N PRO A 201 2.94 -34.73 -14.49
CA PRO A 201 3.22 -35.11 -13.12
C PRO A 201 4.26 -34.15 -12.51
N ASN A 202 4.10 -33.81 -11.23
CA ASN A 202 5.09 -32.99 -10.51
C ASN A 202 6.51 -33.52 -10.79
N VAL A 203 7.45 -32.62 -11.05
CA VAL A 203 8.87 -32.89 -11.24
C VAL A 203 9.45 -33.56 -9.99
N ARG A 204 9.30 -34.88 -9.89
CA ARG A 204 9.68 -35.68 -8.71
C ARG A 204 10.89 -36.58 -8.97
N GLY A 205 11.29 -36.76 -10.23
CA GLY A 205 12.45 -37.57 -10.64
C GLY A 205 13.80 -36.81 -10.55
N PRO A 206 14.91 -37.50 -10.26
CA PRO A 206 16.23 -36.88 -10.12
C PRO A 206 16.72 -36.20 -11.40
N GLU A 207 16.42 -36.77 -12.58
CA GLU A 207 16.77 -36.19 -13.88
C GLU A 207 16.06 -34.85 -14.12
N ASN A 208 14.74 -34.80 -13.90
CA ASN A 208 13.98 -33.57 -14.03
C ASN A 208 14.41 -32.50 -13.00
N LYS A 209 14.84 -32.91 -11.80
CA LYS A 209 15.43 -31.97 -10.81
C LYS A 209 16.73 -31.35 -11.34
N ALA A 210 17.59 -32.13 -12.00
CA ALA A 210 18.82 -31.62 -12.58
C ALA A 210 18.55 -30.62 -13.72
N ILE A 211 17.55 -30.88 -14.56
CA ILE A 211 17.11 -29.95 -15.63
C ILE A 211 16.62 -28.63 -15.02
N VAL A 212 15.77 -28.70 -14.00
CA VAL A 212 15.26 -27.51 -13.30
C VAL A 212 16.39 -26.71 -12.66
N GLU A 213 17.33 -27.37 -11.97
CA GLU A 213 18.47 -26.71 -11.32
C GLU A 213 19.41 -26.07 -12.35
N ALA A 214 19.67 -26.74 -13.49
CA ALA A 214 20.46 -26.18 -14.58
C ALA A 214 19.79 -24.94 -15.20
N ASN A 215 18.48 -25.01 -15.47
CA ASN A 215 17.73 -23.88 -16.00
C ASN A 215 17.66 -22.71 -14.99
N LYS A 216 17.49 -23.01 -13.70
CA LYS A 216 17.55 -22.01 -12.61
C LYS A 216 18.89 -21.29 -12.60
N LYS A 217 20.01 -22.01 -12.68
CA LYS A 217 21.36 -21.41 -12.75
C LYS A 217 21.55 -20.54 -13.99
N ARG A 218 21.05 -20.97 -15.16
CA ARG A 218 21.05 -20.16 -16.38
C ARG A 218 20.31 -18.85 -16.18
N ILE A 219 19.07 -18.91 -15.70
CA ILE A 219 18.22 -17.72 -15.44
C ILE A 219 18.91 -16.77 -14.45
N GLN A 220 19.46 -17.29 -13.34
CA GLN A 220 20.18 -16.48 -12.36
C GLN A 220 21.41 -15.79 -12.96
N ALA A 221 22.19 -16.48 -13.79
CA ALA A 221 23.36 -15.92 -14.45
C ALA A 221 22.96 -14.82 -15.45
N GLU A 222 21.90 -15.03 -16.23
CA GLU A 222 21.41 -14.06 -17.20
C GLU A 222 20.82 -12.80 -16.55
N PHE A 223 20.05 -12.92 -15.46
CA PHE A 223 19.60 -11.76 -14.69
C PHE A 223 20.75 -10.94 -14.14
N ARG A 224 21.80 -11.61 -13.64
CA ARG A 224 23.00 -10.93 -13.14
C ARG A 224 23.75 -10.22 -14.26
N ALA A 225 23.92 -10.87 -15.42
CA ALA A 225 24.66 -10.31 -16.54
C ALA A 225 23.92 -9.16 -17.24
N LYS A 226 22.62 -9.35 -17.54
CA LYS A 226 21.84 -8.43 -18.37
C LYS A 226 21.17 -7.30 -17.59
N LEU A 227 20.84 -7.53 -16.31
CA LEU A 227 20.08 -6.60 -15.46
C LEU A 227 20.79 -6.29 -14.13
N SER A 228 21.98 -6.83 -13.88
CA SER A 228 22.68 -6.66 -12.59
C SER A 228 21.83 -7.08 -11.39
N LEU A 229 20.91 -8.03 -11.60
CA LEU A 229 19.98 -8.52 -10.57
C LEU A 229 20.47 -9.85 -10.00
N ILE A 230 20.37 -10.00 -8.68
CA ILE A 230 20.56 -11.27 -8.00
C ILE A 230 19.16 -11.78 -7.64
N VAL A 231 18.73 -12.88 -8.28
CA VAL A 231 17.40 -13.47 -8.08
C VAL A 231 17.51 -14.85 -7.45
N ASP A 232 16.48 -15.23 -6.69
CA ASP A 232 16.26 -16.55 -6.12
C ASP A 232 17.47 -17.10 -5.32
N LYS A 233 18.12 -16.22 -4.55
CA LYS A 233 19.15 -16.58 -3.58
C LYS A 233 18.70 -16.29 -2.15
N PRO A 234 18.94 -17.20 -1.18
CA PRO A 234 18.68 -16.91 0.22
C PRO A 234 19.60 -15.78 0.69
N LYS A 235 19.07 -14.88 1.53
CA LYS A 235 19.88 -13.87 2.24
C LYS A 235 20.38 -14.46 3.56
N SER A 236 21.50 -13.96 4.07
CA SER A 236 21.98 -14.33 5.42
C SER A 236 20.96 -13.88 6.47
N GLY A 237 20.28 -14.83 7.11
CA GLY A 237 19.13 -14.58 7.98
C GLY A 237 17.82 -15.05 7.34
N TYR A 238 16.81 -14.18 7.28
CA TYR A 238 15.50 -14.47 6.71
C TYR A 238 15.30 -13.79 5.34
N GLY A 239 14.52 -14.43 4.47
CA GLY A 239 14.13 -13.91 3.16
C GLY A 239 15.05 -14.31 2.00
N SER A 240 14.70 -13.82 0.82
CA SER A 240 15.44 -14.08 -0.42
C SER A 240 15.84 -12.78 -1.11
N SER A 241 16.64 -12.90 -2.16
CA SER A 241 16.99 -11.80 -3.04
C SER A 241 15.81 -11.32 -3.91
N ASN A 242 14.66 -12.01 -3.87
CA ASN A 242 13.42 -11.59 -4.51
C ASN A 242 12.64 -10.66 -3.57
N ASP A 243 13.16 -9.45 -3.38
CA ASP A 243 12.50 -8.39 -2.62
C ASP A 243 11.76 -7.41 -3.56
N GLY A 244 11.10 -6.40 -2.97
CA GLY A 244 10.37 -5.38 -3.73
C GLY A 244 11.22 -4.61 -4.73
N ASN A 245 12.53 -4.46 -4.51
CA ASN A 245 13.41 -3.81 -5.49
C ASN A 245 13.66 -4.72 -6.69
N THR A 246 13.94 -6.00 -6.44
CA THR A 246 14.07 -7.01 -7.50
C THR A 246 12.78 -7.12 -8.33
N ALA A 247 11.61 -7.16 -7.68
CA ALA A 247 10.33 -7.21 -8.36
C ALA A 247 10.09 -5.99 -9.26
N ARG A 248 10.37 -4.76 -8.77
CA ARG A 248 10.23 -3.53 -9.57
C ARG A 248 11.09 -3.58 -10.84
N ILE A 249 12.33 -4.02 -10.73
CA ILE A 249 13.24 -4.10 -11.89
C ILE A 249 12.78 -5.20 -12.85
N PHE A 250 12.31 -6.34 -12.34
CA PHE A 250 11.76 -7.43 -13.17
C PHE A 250 10.58 -6.96 -14.03
N PHE A 251 9.62 -6.25 -13.43
CA PHE A 251 8.42 -5.78 -14.15
C PHE A 251 8.65 -4.49 -14.96
N HIS A 252 9.72 -3.74 -14.71
CA HIS A 252 10.04 -2.52 -15.46
C HIS A 252 10.46 -2.79 -16.91
N ASN A 253 11.04 -3.96 -17.20
CA ASN A 253 11.42 -4.34 -18.56
C ASN A 253 10.88 -5.73 -18.93
N PRO A 254 9.58 -5.82 -19.29
CA PRO A 254 8.92 -7.10 -19.59
C PRO A 254 9.59 -7.89 -20.70
N GLN A 255 10.10 -7.23 -21.76
CA GLN A 255 10.82 -7.90 -22.84
C GLN A 255 12.06 -8.64 -22.33
N LYS A 256 12.94 -7.95 -21.59
CA LYS A 256 14.16 -8.60 -21.07
C LYS A 256 13.83 -9.72 -20.09
N SER A 257 12.82 -9.53 -19.24
CA SER A 257 12.38 -10.55 -18.30
C SER A 257 11.81 -11.78 -19.03
N SER A 258 11.06 -11.57 -20.10
CA SER A 258 10.57 -12.61 -21.01
C SER A 258 11.74 -13.37 -21.65
N ASP A 259 12.68 -12.66 -22.27
CA ASP A 259 13.84 -13.27 -22.95
C ASP A 259 14.67 -14.15 -22.01
N ILE A 260 14.84 -13.72 -20.76
CA ILE A 260 15.64 -14.45 -19.76
C ILE A 260 14.90 -15.68 -19.24
N THR A 261 13.62 -15.50 -18.85
CA THR A 261 12.84 -16.55 -18.15
C THR A 261 12.16 -17.53 -19.10
N GLY A 262 11.89 -17.12 -20.34
CA GLY A 262 11.02 -17.83 -21.27
C GLY A 262 9.52 -17.71 -20.95
N VAL A 263 9.15 -16.83 -20.01
CA VAL A 263 7.73 -16.51 -19.73
C VAL A 263 7.24 -15.53 -20.78
N ASP A 264 5.98 -15.66 -21.18
CA ASP A 264 5.35 -14.83 -22.19
C ASP A 264 5.38 -13.35 -21.80
N ARG A 265 5.77 -12.53 -22.78
CA ARG A 265 5.95 -11.09 -22.58
C ARG A 265 4.64 -10.39 -22.24
N GLU A 266 3.56 -10.73 -22.94
CA GLU A 266 2.25 -10.09 -22.75
C GLU A 266 1.73 -10.39 -21.33
N LEU A 267 1.91 -11.62 -20.86
CA LEU A 267 1.56 -11.97 -19.49
C LEU A 267 2.35 -11.15 -18.46
N ILE A 268 3.66 -10.97 -18.65
CA ILE A 268 4.49 -10.13 -17.77
C ILE A 268 4.02 -8.67 -17.79
N GLU A 269 3.66 -8.14 -18.96
CA GLU A 269 3.12 -6.78 -19.13
C GLU A 269 1.81 -6.59 -18.37
N LYS A 270 0.86 -7.52 -18.52
CA LYS A 270 -0.41 -7.47 -17.79
C LYS A 270 -0.18 -7.49 -16.27
N PHE A 271 0.71 -8.36 -15.77
CA PHE A 271 1.06 -8.34 -14.34
C PHE A 271 1.76 -7.06 -13.90
N ALA A 272 2.61 -6.47 -14.74
CA ALA A 272 3.24 -5.19 -14.44
C ALA A 272 2.20 -4.06 -14.27
N ILE A 273 1.19 -4.03 -15.16
CA ILE A 273 0.08 -3.06 -15.07
C ILE A 273 -0.76 -3.32 -13.83
N ILE A 274 -1.16 -4.57 -13.57
CA ILE A 274 -1.98 -4.94 -12.40
C ILE A 274 -1.28 -4.52 -11.11
N LEU A 275 0.00 -4.87 -10.95
CA LEU A 275 0.77 -4.50 -9.75
C LEU A 275 0.95 -2.98 -9.64
N GLY A 276 1.12 -2.28 -10.76
CA GLY A 276 1.19 -0.81 -10.80
C GLY A 276 -0.11 -0.16 -10.34
N VAL A 277 -1.26 -0.69 -10.77
CA VAL A 277 -2.59 -0.22 -10.34
C VAL A 277 -2.78 -0.45 -8.85
N LEU A 278 -2.49 -1.66 -8.34
CA LEU A 278 -2.61 -1.99 -6.92
C LEU A 278 -1.70 -1.12 -6.04
N ALA A 279 -0.50 -0.77 -6.52
CA ALA A 279 0.46 0.07 -5.80
C ALA A 279 0.26 1.58 -5.99
N SER A 280 -0.72 2.01 -6.79
CA SER A 280 -0.88 3.42 -7.17
C SER A 280 -1.35 4.32 -6.03
N GLY A 281 -2.14 3.77 -5.10
CA GLY A 281 -2.87 4.56 -4.09
C GLY A 281 -3.99 5.43 -4.69
N CYS A 282 -4.34 5.23 -5.96
CA CYS A 282 -5.40 5.97 -6.64
C CYS A 282 -6.71 5.19 -6.66
N ALA A 283 -7.83 5.89 -6.84
CA ALA A 283 -9.10 5.26 -7.18
C ALA A 283 -8.97 4.47 -8.49
N ILE A 284 -9.56 3.28 -8.53
CA ILE A 284 -9.44 2.33 -9.64
C ILE A 284 -10.77 2.29 -10.41
N ASP A 285 -10.70 2.36 -11.73
CA ASP A 285 -11.83 2.09 -12.62
C ASP A 285 -12.11 0.58 -12.61
N MET A 286 -13.18 0.19 -11.91
CA MET A 286 -13.48 -1.21 -11.63
C MET A 286 -13.84 -2.02 -12.87
N GLU A 287 -14.51 -1.41 -13.85
CA GLU A 287 -14.87 -2.09 -15.10
C GLU A 287 -13.63 -2.42 -15.92
N LYS A 288 -12.74 -1.44 -16.13
CA LYS A 288 -11.49 -1.66 -16.86
C LYS A 288 -10.55 -2.61 -16.12
N PHE A 289 -10.49 -2.51 -14.80
CA PHE A 289 -9.65 -3.39 -14.00
C PHE A 289 -10.14 -4.83 -14.04
N ALA A 290 -11.46 -5.06 -13.93
CA ALA A 290 -12.05 -6.39 -14.06
C ALA A 290 -11.71 -7.03 -15.43
N SER A 291 -11.86 -6.27 -16.51
CA SER A 291 -11.48 -6.71 -17.86
C SER A 291 -10.00 -7.08 -17.95
N LEU A 292 -9.09 -6.27 -17.38
CA LEU A 292 -7.66 -6.57 -17.34
C LEU A 292 -7.34 -7.85 -16.57
N LEU A 293 -7.96 -8.06 -15.40
CA LEU A 293 -7.77 -9.27 -14.59
C LEU A 293 -8.25 -10.52 -15.32
N GLU A 294 -9.42 -10.45 -15.97
CA GLU A 294 -9.97 -11.55 -16.74
C GLU A 294 -9.09 -11.91 -17.94
N GLU A 295 -8.63 -10.93 -18.71
CA GLU A 295 -7.70 -11.15 -19.82
C GLU A 295 -6.40 -11.81 -19.35
N ALA A 296 -5.81 -11.30 -18.26
CA ALA A 296 -4.59 -11.87 -17.69
C ALA A 296 -4.80 -13.31 -17.20
N ARG A 297 -5.94 -13.58 -16.57
CA ARG A 297 -6.34 -14.93 -16.11
C ARG A 297 -6.48 -15.89 -17.29
N ASN A 298 -7.20 -15.49 -18.33
CA ASN A 298 -7.45 -16.31 -19.50
C ASN A 298 -6.14 -16.60 -20.26
N LEU A 299 -5.27 -15.60 -20.40
CA LEU A 299 -3.94 -15.77 -20.99
C LEU A 299 -3.07 -16.73 -20.17
N TYR A 300 -3.05 -16.56 -18.83
CA TYR A 300 -2.32 -17.47 -17.94
C TYR A 300 -2.80 -18.92 -18.09
N ILE A 301 -4.11 -19.16 -18.06
CA ILE A 301 -4.68 -20.51 -18.18
C ILE A 301 -4.35 -21.09 -19.56
N HIS A 302 -4.48 -20.30 -20.62
CA HIS A 302 -4.18 -20.74 -21.98
C HIS A 302 -2.73 -21.22 -22.14
N LEU A 303 -1.77 -20.41 -21.68
CA LEU A 303 -0.33 -20.66 -21.85
C LEU A 303 0.25 -21.63 -20.81
N TYR A 304 -0.25 -21.57 -19.57
CA TYR A 304 0.37 -22.20 -18.40
C TYR A 304 -0.59 -23.08 -17.59
N LYS A 305 -1.68 -23.60 -18.18
CA LYS A 305 -2.62 -24.54 -17.52
C LYS A 305 -1.93 -25.69 -16.76
N TRP A 306 -0.77 -26.12 -17.23
CA TRP A 306 0.03 -27.19 -16.65
C TRP A 306 0.68 -26.82 -15.30
N TYR A 307 0.84 -25.53 -15.00
CA TYR A 307 1.39 -25.02 -13.75
C TYR A 307 0.30 -24.38 -12.88
N ASN A 308 0.06 -24.94 -11.70
CA ASN A 308 -0.95 -24.44 -10.76
C ASN A 308 -0.74 -22.95 -10.47
N MET A 309 -1.77 -22.13 -10.67
CA MET A 309 -1.72 -20.71 -10.36
C MET A 309 -1.33 -20.51 -8.89
N PRO A 310 -0.31 -19.69 -8.61
CA PRO A 310 0.06 -19.37 -7.24
C PRO A 310 -1.11 -18.72 -6.48
N ASN A 311 -1.20 -19.00 -5.18
CA ASN A 311 -2.30 -18.51 -4.33
C ASN A 311 -2.49 -16.98 -4.40
N THR A 312 -1.41 -16.21 -4.30
CA THR A 312 -1.48 -14.73 -4.41
C THR A 312 -1.95 -14.27 -5.79
N VAL A 313 -1.54 -14.96 -6.86
CA VAL A 313 -1.98 -14.66 -8.23
C VAL A 313 -3.48 -14.96 -8.37
N HIS A 314 -3.94 -16.09 -7.84
CA HIS A 314 -5.35 -16.45 -7.81
C HIS A 314 -6.19 -15.41 -7.04
N LYS A 315 -5.72 -14.98 -5.86
CA LYS A 315 -6.37 -13.93 -5.07
C LYS A 315 -6.54 -12.64 -5.88
N VAL A 316 -5.49 -12.19 -6.57
CA VAL A 316 -5.52 -10.96 -7.37
C VAL A 316 -6.42 -11.12 -8.60
N LEU A 317 -6.26 -12.19 -9.38
CA LEU A 317 -6.97 -12.34 -10.66
C LEU A 317 -8.44 -12.76 -10.52
N VAL A 318 -8.81 -13.39 -9.39
CA VAL A 318 -10.18 -13.90 -9.18
C VAL A 318 -10.97 -13.03 -8.21
N TYR A 319 -10.34 -12.51 -7.16
CA TYR A 319 -11.01 -11.75 -6.10
C TYR A 319 -10.56 -10.29 -6.02
N GLY A 320 -9.69 -9.84 -6.94
CA GLY A 320 -9.09 -8.51 -6.88
C GLY A 320 -10.13 -7.40 -6.84
N CYS A 321 -11.19 -7.52 -7.65
CA CYS A 321 -12.25 -6.52 -7.70
C CYS A 321 -13.07 -6.50 -6.41
N GLU A 322 -13.51 -7.67 -5.94
CA GLU A 322 -14.32 -7.83 -4.74
C GLU A 322 -13.57 -7.34 -3.49
N ILE A 323 -12.25 -7.58 -3.42
CA ILE A 323 -11.41 -7.08 -2.34
C ILE A 323 -11.33 -5.55 -2.38
N ILE A 324 -11.11 -4.95 -3.56
CA ILE A 324 -11.01 -3.50 -3.69
C ILE A 324 -12.33 -2.83 -3.31
N ASP A 325 -13.46 -3.40 -3.75
CA ASP A 325 -14.81 -2.87 -3.49
C ASP A 325 -15.21 -2.97 -2.00
N ALA A 326 -14.59 -3.88 -1.25
CA ALA A 326 -14.82 -4.01 0.19
C ALA A 326 -14.23 -2.87 1.04
N PHE A 327 -13.40 -1.99 0.47
CA PHE A 327 -12.73 -0.92 1.19
C PHE A 327 -13.08 0.47 0.67
N TYR A 328 -13.26 1.42 1.59
CA TYR A 328 -13.52 2.82 1.26
C TYR A 328 -12.29 3.58 0.75
N LEU A 329 -11.09 3.08 1.07
CA LEU A 329 -9.81 3.68 0.70
C LEU A 329 -9.17 2.92 -0.45
N PRO A 330 -8.40 3.61 -1.33
CA PRO A 330 -7.61 2.94 -2.35
C PRO A 330 -6.72 1.85 -1.77
N ILE A 331 -6.73 0.67 -2.39
CA ILE A 331 -6.02 -0.52 -1.88
C ILE A 331 -4.53 -0.29 -1.64
N GLY A 332 -3.89 0.55 -2.45
CA GLY A 332 -2.47 0.90 -2.29
C GLY A 332 -2.15 1.68 -1.02
N GLU A 333 -3.13 2.34 -0.41
CA GLU A 333 -2.99 3.02 0.89
C GLU A 333 -3.10 2.05 2.08
N LEU A 334 -3.60 0.84 1.86
CA LEU A 334 -3.86 -0.18 2.88
C LEU A 334 -2.69 -1.18 3.03
N SER A 335 -1.53 -0.87 2.43
CA SER A 335 -0.35 -1.76 2.39
C SER A 335 0.34 -1.92 3.73
N GLU A 336 0.85 -3.14 4.01
CA GLU A 336 1.71 -3.42 5.17
C GLU A 336 3.13 -2.82 5.09
N ASP A 337 3.54 -2.29 3.94
CA ASP A 337 4.90 -1.75 3.71
C ASP A 337 5.32 -0.70 4.77
N ALA A 338 4.35 0.08 5.25
CA ALA A 338 4.59 1.07 6.29
C ALA A 338 4.94 0.42 7.65
N LEU A 339 4.35 -0.74 7.97
CA LEU A 339 4.71 -1.51 9.18
C LEU A 339 6.13 -2.05 9.08
N GLU A 340 6.54 -2.59 7.93
CA GLU A 340 7.91 -3.06 7.73
C GLU A 340 8.95 -1.93 7.89
N ALA A 341 8.63 -0.74 7.37
CA ALA A 341 9.48 0.43 7.52
C ALA A 341 9.61 0.86 8.99
N ARG A 342 8.50 0.83 9.75
CA ARG A 342 8.51 1.08 11.20
C ARG A 342 9.30 0.03 11.97
N HIS A 343 9.22 -1.24 11.61
CA HIS A 343 10.03 -2.29 12.22
C HIS A 343 11.51 -1.95 12.11
N LYS A 344 12.00 -1.58 10.91
CA LYS A 344 13.40 -1.19 10.68
C LYS A 344 13.83 -0.01 11.56
N GLU A 345 12.95 0.96 11.75
CA GLU A 345 13.22 2.10 12.64
C GLU A 345 13.33 1.70 14.10
N ILE A 346 12.41 0.85 14.59
CA ILE A 346 12.45 0.36 15.97
C ILE A 346 13.70 -0.47 16.22
N THR A 347 14.08 -1.35 15.29
CA THR A 347 15.33 -2.11 15.37
C THR A 347 16.54 -1.19 15.39
N TRP A 348 16.54 -0.11 14.62
CA TRP A 348 17.62 0.86 14.62
C TRP A 348 17.70 1.62 15.95
N LEU A 349 16.56 2.11 16.47
CA LEU A 349 16.45 2.80 17.77
C LEU A 349 16.82 1.92 18.97
N TRP A 350 16.70 0.60 18.84
CA TRP A 350 17.10 -0.33 19.89
C TRP A 350 18.61 -0.57 19.91
N ASN A 351 19.24 -0.58 18.73
CA ASN A 351 20.66 -0.91 18.58
C ASN A 351 21.60 0.31 18.67
N ASN A 352 21.06 1.52 18.70
CA ASN A 352 21.79 2.80 18.81
C ASN A 352 21.16 3.63 19.91
#